data_AF-A0A818FVP8-F1
#
_entry.id   AF-A0A818FVP8-F1
#
_cell.length_a   1.000
_cell.length_b   1.000
_cell.length_c   1.000
_cell.angle_alpha   90.00
_cell.angle_beta   90.00
_cell.angle_gamma   90.00
#
_symmetry.space_group_name_H-M   'P 1'
#
loop_
_entity.id
_entity.type
_entity.pdbx_description
1 polymer ?
#
loop_
_entity_poly.entity_id
_entity_poly.type
_entity_poly.pdbx_seq_one_letter_code
_entity_poly.pdbx_strand_id
1 'polypeptide(L)'
;MVKNEQLRKDFVQQATLFIRDHQFDGLDLDWEYPANRQGSRPQDKQLFTSLIEELKAAFEPYNLLLTAAVAAEKSTIETAYEIDKIAKYIDFINLMTYDFHAGESKNMTSHHTALYEHPQEDQYQITLNQNWSINYSIKQGMSKEKISMGLATYGRTFKLLNNSDRGNRLLSSGPGEPEKYTKEYGFIAYYEICEKLNNGQWISKYDDIQKSMYAYDEDTWISYDNIQTISIRANYIIEQNLGGVMIWAVDLDDFSGKFCNNGRYPLINAVANIIRRGQVQSIDISTLPTITSRTYSTISMTKYNILFHYNRIHYLL
;
A
#
# COMPACT_ATOMS: atom_id res chain seq x y z
N MET A 1 -0.31 -19.97 -16.04
CA MET A 1 -1.14 -19.49 -17.16
C MET A 1 -0.30 -19.10 -18.38
N VAL A 2 0.44 -17.98 -18.40
CA VAL A 2 1.10 -17.38 -19.60
C VAL A 2 2.15 -18.20 -20.39
N LYS A 3 2.33 -19.49 -20.11
CA LYS A 3 3.44 -20.34 -20.62
C LYS A 3 3.53 -20.42 -22.15
N ASN A 4 2.42 -20.30 -22.85
CA ASN A 4 2.33 -20.18 -24.30
C ASN A 4 1.11 -19.33 -24.69
N GLU A 5 0.97 -19.02 -25.98
CA GLU A 5 -0.10 -18.19 -26.54
C GLU A 5 -1.50 -18.80 -26.37
N GLN A 6 -1.68 -20.11 -26.59
CA GLN A 6 -2.98 -20.76 -26.45
C GLN A 6 -3.50 -20.65 -25.01
N LEU A 7 -2.65 -20.95 -24.02
CA LEU A 7 -3.02 -20.87 -22.60
C LEU A 7 -3.32 -19.44 -22.12
N ARG A 8 -2.82 -18.40 -22.81
CA ARG A 8 -3.27 -17.01 -22.58
C ARG A 8 -4.63 -16.77 -23.23
N LYS A 9 -4.82 -17.14 -24.49
CA LYS A 9 -6.12 -17.00 -25.20
C LYS A 9 -7.25 -17.73 -24.47
N ASP A 10 -7.00 -18.94 -23.99
CA ASP A 10 -7.93 -19.71 -23.16
C ASP A 10 -8.31 -18.93 -21.89
N PHE A 11 -7.31 -18.39 -21.17
CA PHE A 11 -7.53 -17.58 -19.97
C PHE A 11 -8.28 -16.28 -20.28
N VAL A 12 -7.89 -15.54 -21.31
CA VAL A 12 -8.51 -14.29 -21.76
C VAL A 12 -9.99 -14.52 -22.08
N GLN A 13 -10.32 -15.59 -22.80
CA GLN A 13 -11.69 -15.96 -23.10
C GLN A 13 -12.48 -16.31 -21.83
N GLN A 14 -11.95 -17.18 -20.96
CA GLN A 14 -12.66 -17.60 -19.74
C GLN A 14 -12.82 -16.46 -18.73
N ALA A 15 -11.82 -15.59 -18.57
CA ALA A 15 -11.90 -14.39 -17.76
C ALA A 15 -12.98 -13.43 -18.29
N THR A 16 -12.99 -13.15 -19.60
CA THR A 16 -13.98 -12.26 -20.23
C THR A 16 -15.41 -12.80 -20.07
N LEU A 17 -15.61 -14.13 -20.12
CA LEU A 17 -16.90 -14.76 -19.81
C LEU A 17 -17.25 -14.59 -18.33
N PHE A 18 -16.37 -15.03 -17.42
CA PHE A 18 -16.59 -14.98 -15.97
C PHE A 18 -16.93 -13.57 -15.45
N ILE A 19 -16.17 -12.55 -15.90
CA ILE A 19 -16.38 -11.14 -15.53
C ILE A 19 -17.78 -10.68 -15.92
N ARG A 20 -18.24 -11.02 -17.13
CA ARG A 20 -19.56 -10.62 -17.66
C ARG A 20 -20.71 -11.41 -17.05
N ASP A 21 -20.55 -12.72 -16.87
CA ASP A 21 -21.55 -13.59 -16.25
C ASP A 21 -21.78 -13.25 -14.77
N HIS A 22 -20.74 -12.79 -14.07
CA HIS A 22 -20.82 -12.30 -12.69
C HIS A 22 -21.01 -10.79 -12.54
N GLN A 23 -21.18 -10.04 -13.65
CA GLN A 23 -21.45 -8.60 -13.67
C GLN A 23 -20.37 -7.74 -12.96
N PHE A 24 -19.10 -8.13 -13.08
CA PHE A 24 -17.96 -7.30 -12.65
C PHE A 24 -17.61 -6.25 -13.72
N ASP A 25 -17.20 -5.06 -13.29
CA ASP A 25 -16.80 -3.95 -14.18
C ASP A 25 -15.44 -4.16 -14.86
N GLY A 26 -14.68 -5.20 -14.51
CA GLY A 26 -13.33 -5.43 -15.03
C GLY A 26 -12.53 -6.52 -14.30
N LEU A 27 -11.21 -6.47 -14.45
CA LEU A 27 -10.23 -7.36 -13.80
C LEU A 27 -9.02 -6.57 -13.29
N ASP A 28 -8.61 -6.83 -12.05
CA ASP A 28 -7.28 -6.45 -11.54
C ASP A 28 -6.34 -7.67 -11.63
N LEU A 29 -5.15 -7.47 -12.19
CA LEU A 29 -4.11 -8.49 -12.28
C LEU A 29 -3.11 -8.34 -11.13
N ASP A 30 -3.24 -9.20 -10.12
CA ASP A 30 -2.28 -9.32 -9.01
C ASP A 30 -1.41 -10.57 -9.20
N TRP A 31 -0.44 -10.49 -10.12
CA TRP A 31 0.63 -11.50 -10.21
C TRP A 31 1.83 -10.99 -9.42
N GLU A 32 2.06 -11.60 -8.26
CA GLU A 32 3.27 -11.36 -7.48
C GLU A 32 4.37 -12.42 -7.69
N TYR A 33 5.49 -12.16 -8.35
CA TYR A 33 5.70 -11.15 -9.40
C TYR A 33 6.25 -11.88 -10.64
N PRO A 34 5.94 -11.42 -11.87
CA PRO A 34 6.60 -11.90 -13.07
C PRO A 34 8.12 -11.94 -12.88
N ALA A 35 8.78 -12.97 -13.40
CA ALA A 35 10.21 -13.25 -13.27
C ALA A 35 10.82 -13.44 -11.85
N ASN A 36 10.13 -13.12 -10.73
CA ASN A 36 10.79 -13.05 -9.42
C ASN A 36 10.37 -14.10 -8.38
N ARG A 37 9.12 -14.60 -8.38
CA ARG A 37 8.67 -15.65 -7.42
C ARG A 37 8.71 -17.07 -8.02
N GLN A 38 8.71 -18.09 -7.16
CA GLN A 38 8.78 -19.51 -7.54
C GLN A 38 7.77 -19.86 -8.65
N GLY A 39 8.24 -20.58 -9.68
CA GLY A 39 7.45 -20.91 -10.87
C GLY A 39 7.51 -19.86 -11.99
N SER A 40 7.95 -18.63 -11.69
CA SER A 40 8.21 -17.58 -12.69
C SER A 40 9.60 -17.71 -13.32
N ARG A 41 9.79 -17.07 -14.48
CA ARG A 41 10.98 -17.14 -15.34
C ARG A 41 11.27 -15.74 -15.95
N PRO A 42 12.50 -15.42 -16.37
CA PRO A 42 12.82 -14.10 -16.91
C PRO A 42 11.95 -13.62 -18.09
N GLN A 43 11.49 -14.54 -18.94
CA GLN A 43 10.62 -14.23 -20.09
C GLN A 43 9.19 -13.82 -19.66
N ASP A 44 8.79 -14.10 -18.42
CA ASP A 44 7.46 -13.76 -17.92
C ASP A 44 7.23 -12.24 -17.87
N LYS A 45 8.31 -11.44 -17.86
CA LYS A 45 8.28 -9.99 -18.06
C LYS A 45 7.54 -9.60 -19.35
N GLN A 46 7.94 -10.18 -20.49
CA GLN A 46 7.29 -9.91 -21.78
C GLN A 46 5.92 -10.59 -21.87
N LEU A 47 5.76 -11.77 -21.28
CA LEU A 47 4.50 -12.52 -21.34
C LEU A 47 3.38 -11.87 -20.48
N PHE A 48 3.74 -11.09 -19.46
CA PHE A 48 2.81 -10.22 -18.73
C PHE A 48 2.35 -9.03 -19.59
N THR A 49 3.27 -8.40 -20.35
CA THR A 49 2.91 -7.40 -21.37
C THR A 49 1.92 -7.98 -22.39
N SER A 50 2.21 -9.16 -22.95
CA SER A 50 1.32 -9.82 -23.92
C SER A 50 -0.04 -10.17 -23.34
N LEU A 51 -0.10 -10.63 -22.08
CA LEU A 51 -1.35 -10.90 -21.39
C LEU A 51 -2.21 -9.64 -21.26
N ILE A 52 -1.61 -8.50 -20.90
CA ILE A 52 -2.31 -7.23 -20.72
C ILE A 52 -2.85 -6.69 -22.06
N GLU A 53 -2.06 -6.80 -23.14
CA GLU A 53 -2.50 -6.46 -24.50
C GLU A 53 -3.66 -7.35 -24.96
N GLU A 54 -3.56 -8.68 -24.79
CA GLU A 54 -4.59 -9.65 -25.17
C GLU A 54 -5.88 -9.48 -24.37
N LEU A 55 -5.80 -9.20 -23.06
CA LEU A 55 -6.96 -8.88 -22.22
C LEU A 55 -7.64 -7.58 -22.65
N LYS A 56 -6.88 -6.49 -22.87
CA LYS A 56 -7.48 -5.20 -23.22
C LYS A 56 -8.24 -5.27 -24.54
N ALA A 57 -7.70 -5.97 -25.54
CA ALA A 57 -8.37 -6.22 -26.81
C ALA A 57 -9.67 -7.05 -26.67
N ALA A 58 -9.73 -7.99 -25.73
CA ALA A 58 -10.95 -8.76 -25.43
C ALA A 58 -11.97 -7.97 -24.60
N PHE A 59 -11.53 -6.97 -23.84
CA PHE A 59 -12.33 -6.16 -22.92
C PHE A 59 -12.96 -4.92 -23.60
N GLU A 60 -12.30 -4.36 -24.62
CA GLU A 60 -12.75 -3.16 -25.35
C GLU A 60 -14.22 -3.25 -25.84
N PRO A 61 -14.70 -4.34 -26.47
CA PRO A 61 -16.09 -4.45 -26.96
C PRO A 61 -17.16 -4.42 -25.85
N TYR A 62 -16.74 -4.53 -24.59
CA TYR A 62 -17.60 -4.59 -23.42
C TYR A 62 -17.37 -3.42 -22.45
N ASN A 63 -16.43 -2.51 -22.76
CA ASN A 63 -16.00 -1.41 -21.89
C ASN A 63 -15.59 -1.90 -20.47
N LEU A 64 -14.90 -3.04 -20.40
CA LEU A 64 -14.38 -3.58 -19.13
C LEU A 64 -13.05 -2.92 -18.76
N LEU A 65 -12.87 -2.66 -17.47
CA LEU A 65 -11.60 -2.16 -16.91
C LEU A 65 -10.56 -3.28 -16.84
N LEU A 66 -9.30 -2.92 -17.11
CA LEU A 66 -8.14 -3.77 -16.87
C LEU A 66 -7.10 -2.99 -16.06
N THR A 67 -6.89 -3.43 -14.82
CA THR A 67 -5.93 -2.84 -13.88
C THR A 67 -4.92 -3.90 -13.43
N ALA A 68 -3.85 -3.48 -12.74
CA ALA A 68 -2.88 -4.41 -12.19
C ALA A 68 -2.29 -3.89 -10.87
N ALA A 69 -2.24 -4.75 -9.86
CA ALA A 69 -1.38 -4.55 -8.70
C ALA A 69 0.08 -4.82 -9.09
N VAL A 70 0.98 -3.88 -8.77
CA VAL A 70 2.39 -3.95 -9.18
C VAL A 70 3.34 -3.51 -8.08
N ALA A 71 4.48 -4.18 -7.99
CA ALA A 71 5.51 -3.92 -6.99
C ALA A 71 6.06 -2.49 -7.04
N ALA A 72 6.32 -1.89 -5.88
CA ALA A 72 6.99 -0.59 -5.76
C ALA A 72 8.53 -0.68 -5.68
N GLU A 73 9.12 -1.85 -5.39
CA GLU A 73 10.58 -1.99 -5.29
C GLU A 73 11.25 -1.98 -6.67
N LYS A 74 12.28 -1.12 -6.83
CA LYS A 74 13.12 -0.99 -8.03
C LYS A 74 13.53 -2.34 -8.64
N SER A 75 14.10 -3.22 -7.82
CA SER A 75 14.66 -4.51 -8.24
C SER A 75 13.64 -5.36 -8.99
N THR A 76 12.41 -5.40 -8.44
CA THR A 76 11.28 -6.14 -8.99
C THR A 76 10.70 -5.42 -10.21
N ILE A 77 10.61 -4.08 -10.22
CA ILE A 77 10.12 -3.35 -11.40
C ILE A 77 11.04 -3.59 -12.61
N GLU A 78 12.36 -3.54 -12.41
CA GLU A 78 13.36 -3.74 -13.47
C GLU A 78 13.32 -5.16 -14.05
N THR A 79 12.95 -6.18 -13.28
CA THR A 79 12.86 -7.58 -13.73
C THR A 79 11.45 -8.03 -14.15
N ALA A 80 10.37 -7.42 -13.64
CA ALA A 80 9.00 -7.91 -13.85
C ALA A 80 8.21 -7.17 -14.94
N TYR A 81 8.43 -5.87 -15.19
CA TYR A 81 7.47 -5.05 -15.94
C TYR A 81 8.08 -4.26 -17.11
N GLU A 82 7.41 -4.26 -18.26
CA GLU A 82 7.67 -3.34 -19.38
C GLU A 82 6.69 -2.17 -19.28
N ILE A 83 6.92 -1.29 -18.30
CA ILE A 83 6.01 -0.22 -17.87
C ILE A 83 5.57 0.66 -19.04
N ASP A 84 6.50 1.03 -19.93
CA ASP A 84 6.27 1.84 -21.15
C ASP A 84 5.30 1.19 -22.16
N LYS A 85 5.23 -0.14 -22.16
CA LYS A 85 4.32 -0.92 -23.02
C LYS A 85 2.99 -1.13 -22.30
N ILE A 86 3.03 -1.54 -21.03
CA ILE A 86 1.85 -1.79 -20.19
C ILE A 86 0.97 -0.53 -20.09
N ALA A 87 1.57 0.65 -19.94
CA ALA A 87 0.88 1.94 -19.86
C ALA A 87 -0.06 2.25 -21.05
N LYS A 88 0.14 1.61 -22.21
CA LYS A 88 -0.68 1.79 -23.43
C LYS A 88 -2.04 1.09 -23.32
N TYR A 89 -2.11 -0.02 -22.59
CA TYR A 89 -3.26 -0.93 -22.56
C TYR A 89 -3.97 -0.96 -21.20
N ILE A 90 -3.21 -0.85 -20.11
CA ILE A 90 -3.76 -0.81 -18.74
C ILE A 90 -4.59 0.47 -18.55
N ASP A 91 -5.70 0.42 -17.82
CA ASP A 91 -6.47 1.63 -17.49
C ASP A 91 -5.74 2.43 -16.40
N PHE A 92 -5.34 1.75 -15.32
CA PHE A 92 -4.40 2.25 -14.31
C PHE A 92 -3.68 1.10 -13.59
N ILE A 93 -2.55 1.40 -12.96
CA ILE A 93 -1.85 0.49 -12.04
C ILE A 93 -2.15 0.83 -10.58
N ASN A 94 -2.29 -0.20 -9.76
CA ASN A 94 -2.31 -0.13 -8.31
C ASN A 94 -0.88 -0.35 -7.80
N LEU A 95 -0.11 0.73 -7.69
CA LEU A 95 1.30 0.65 -7.27
C LEU A 95 1.36 0.37 -5.76
N MET A 96 1.88 -0.81 -5.39
CA MET A 96 1.91 -1.31 -4.01
C MET A 96 3.00 -0.62 -3.20
N THR A 97 2.79 0.67 -2.88
CA THR A 97 3.70 1.55 -2.14
C THR A 97 3.66 1.29 -0.62
N TYR A 98 3.81 0.02 -0.24
CA TYR A 98 3.88 -0.49 1.12
C TYR A 98 4.83 -1.71 1.19
N ASP A 99 5.07 -2.25 2.39
CA ASP A 99 5.94 -3.40 2.65
C ASP A 99 7.41 -3.26 2.20
N PHE A 100 7.88 -2.02 2.06
CA PHE A 100 9.30 -1.69 1.85
C PHE A 100 10.23 -2.26 2.95
N HIS A 101 9.73 -2.33 4.18
CA HIS A 101 10.45 -2.78 5.37
C HIS A 101 9.54 -3.62 6.27
N ALA A 102 9.95 -4.85 6.55
CA ALA A 102 9.22 -5.82 7.36
C ALA A 102 10.21 -6.71 8.14
N GLY A 103 9.90 -7.08 9.38
CA GLY A 103 10.82 -7.83 10.26
C GLY A 103 11.13 -9.25 9.76
N GLU A 104 10.25 -9.79 8.92
CA GLU A 104 10.37 -11.04 8.16
C GLU A 104 11.55 -11.03 7.17
N SER A 105 12.00 -9.85 6.74
CA SER A 105 13.04 -9.69 5.70
C SER A 105 14.17 -8.72 6.05
N LYS A 106 14.02 -7.89 7.10
CA LYS A 106 15.01 -6.87 7.50
C LYS A 106 15.36 -7.01 8.99
N ASN A 107 16.66 -7.02 9.30
CA ASN A 107 17.20 -7.02 10.67
C ASN A 107 17.30 -5.62 11.31
N MET A 108 16.57 -4.64 10.76
CA MET A 108 16.61 -3.24 11.15
C MET A 108 15.21 -2.64 10.97
N THR A 109 14.72 -1.88 11.94
CA THR A 109 13.45 -1.15 11.81
C THR A 109 13.57 -0.03 10.77
N SER A 110 12.54 0.12 9.95
CA SER A 110 12.25 1.29 9.09
C SER A 110 10.78 1.21 8.67
N HIS A 111 10.24 2.27 8.07
CA HIS A 111 8.80 2.37 7.83
C HIS A 111 8.35 1.59 6.59
N HIS A 112 7.39 0.68 6.74
CA HIS A 112 6.90 -0.12 5.61
C HIS A 112 6.16 0.71 4.54
N THR A 113 5.63 1.88 4.92
CA THR A 113 5.01 2.88 4.03
C THR A 113 5.85 4.16 3.87
N ALA A 114 7.14 4.17 4.23
CA ALA A 114 8.01 5.35 4.25
C ALA A 114 7.76 6.31 3.07
N LEU A 115 7.35 7.56 3.31
CA LEU A 115 7.08 8.50 2.20
C LEU A 115 8.39 8.98 1.55
N TYR A 116 9.44 9.15 2.35
CA TYR A 116 10.79 9.56 1.95
C TYR A 116 11.86 8.69 2.65
N GLU A 117 13.09 8.76 2.15
CA GLU A 117 14.26 8.09 2.70
C GLU A 117 14.70 8.60 4.09
N HIS A 118 15.34 7.73 4.87
CA HIS A 118 15.97 8.08 6.14
C HIS A 118 17.48 8.37 5.96
N PRO A 119 18.07 9.41 6.60
CA PRO A 119 19.50 9.77 6.48
C PRO A 119 20.54 8.71 6.90
N GLN A 120 20.12 7.52 7.30
CA GLN A 120 20.96 6.38 7.67
C GLN A 120 20.71 5.14 6.77
N GLU A 121 19.97 5.30 5.68
CA GLU A 121 19.70 4.26 4.69
C GLU A 121 20.83 4.19 3.65
N ASP A 122 21.15 2.97 3.19
CA ASP A 122 22.14 2.73 2.14
C ASP A 122 21.60 3.02 0.73
N GLN A 123 22.48 2.94 -0.28
CA GLN A 123 22.15 3.26 -1.69
C GLN A 123 21.00 2.43 -2.31
N TYR A 124 20.66 1.28 -1.72
CA TYR A 124 19.50 0.48 -2.10
C TYR A 124 18.29 0.86 -1.24
N GLN A 125 18.46 1.00 0.08
CA GLN A 125 17.39 1.37 1.01
C GLN A 125 16.77 2.74 0.70
N ILE A 126 17.53 3.74 0.24
CA ILE A 126 16.99 5.04 -0.22
C ILE A 126 16.04 4.94 -1.43
N THR A 127 15.87 3.76 -2.02
CA THR A 127 14.89 3.49 -3.09
C THR A 127 13.58 2.86 -2.58
N LEU A 128 13.53 2.49 -1.29
CA LEU A 128 12.42 1.80 -0.64
C LEU A 128 11.46 2.77 0.04
N ASN A 129 11.02 3.79 -0.70
CA ASN A 129 10.04 4.78 -0.22
C ASN A 129 9.04 5.17 -1.31
N GLN A 130 7.85 5.59 -0.90
CA GLN A 130 6.71 5.83 -1.79
C GLN A 130 7.03 6.89 -2.84
N ASN A 131 7.67 8.00 -2.43
CA ASN A 131 8.06 9.07 -3.35
C ASN A 131 9.03 8.59 -4.43
N TRP A 132 10.02 7.78 -4.06
CA TRP A 132 10.98 7.22 -5.00
C TRP A 132 10.29 6.28 -6.00
N SER A 133 9.49 5.33 -5.53
CA SER A 133 8.80 4.34 -6.39
C SER A 133 7.82 4.96 -7.38
N ILE A 134 7.10 6.00 -6.97
CA ILE A 134 6.17 6.74 -7.83
C ILE A 134 6.95 7.48 -8.93
N ASN A 135 7.99 8.24 -8.56
CA ASN A 135 8.84 8.94 -9.53
C ASN A 135 9.59 7.97 -10.46
N TYR A 136 9.98 6.79 -9.98
CA TYR A 136 10.58 5.75 -10.81
C TYR A 136 9.59 5.15 -11.81
N SER A 137 8.36 4.84 -11.39
CA SER A 137 7.31 4.35 -12.28
C SER A 137 6.96 5.35 -13.39
N ILE A 138 6.93 6.65 -13.07
CA ILE A 138 6.79 7.74 -14.04
C ILE A 138 7.97 7.77 -15.01
N LYS A 139 9.21 7.66 -14.49
CA LYS A 139 10.44 7.60 -15.30
C LYS A 139 10.50 6.38 -16.24
N GLN A 140 9.87 5.26 -15.87
CA GLN A 140 9.72 4.08 -16.72
C GLN A 140 8.54 4.16 -17.71
N GLY A 141 7.83 5.29 -17.78
CA GLY A 141 6.83 5.58 -18.82
C GLY A 141 5.36 5.42 -18.41
N MET A 142 5.06 5.25 -17.11
CA MET A 142 3.66 5.29 -16.64
C MET A 142 3.21 6.74 -16.47
N SER A 143 2.11 7.14 -17.13
CA SER A 143 1.53 8.47 -16.92
C SER A 143 0.99 8.63 -15.50
N LYS A 144 1.09 9.84 -14.94
CA LYS A 144 0.71 10.12 -13.54
C LYS A 144 -0.75 9.79 -13.25
N GLU A 145 -1.64 10.12 -14.17
CA GLU A 145 -3.07 9.85 -14.15
C GLU A 145 -3.44 8.36 -14.23
N LYS A 146 -2.46 7.49 -14.53
CA LYS A 146 -2.60 6.02 -14.47
C LYS A 146 -1.95 5.38 -13.23
N ILE A 147 -1.45 6.18 -12.28
CA ILE A 147 -0.90 5.67 -11.02
C ILE A 147 -1.93 5.84 -9.91
N SER A 148 -2.42 4.72 -9.38
CA SER A 148 -3.14 4.64 -8.12
C SER A 148 -2.13 4.27 -7.01
N MET A 149 -1.96 5.17 -6.04
CA MET A 149 -0.98 5.00 -4.96
C MET A 149 -1.54 4.09 -3.86
N GLY A 150 -0.86 2.98 -3.56
CA GLY A 150 -1.24 2.04 -2.51
C GLY A 150 -0.94 2.55 -1.10
N LEU A 151 -1.96 2.65 -0.25
CA LEU A 151 -1.85 3.03 1.16
C LEU A 151 -2.24 1.86 2.07
N ALA A 152 -1.51 1.68 3.17
CA ALA A 152 -1.78 0.65 4.15
C ALA A 152 -2.83 1.07 5.17
N THR A 153 -3.64 0.11 5.60
CA THR A 153 -4.51 0.16 6.80
C THR A 153 -4.10 -0.92 7.81
N TYR A 154 -2.81 -1.24 7.80
CA TYR A 154 -2.12 -2.19 8.66
C TYR A 154 -0.73 -1.62 8.99
N GLY A 155 0.05 -2.36 9.78
CA GLY A 155 1.46 -2.07 10.04
C GLY A 155 2.32 -3.32 9.93
N ARG A 156 3.64 -3.13 9.81
CA ARG A 156 4.64 -4.21 9.95
C ARG A 156 5.35 -4.11 11.30
N THR A 157 5.59 -5.26 11.92
CA THR A 157 6.08 -5.38 13.31
C THR A 157 7.46 -6.05 13.36
N PHE A 158 8.28 -5.62 14.32
CA PHE A 158 9.69 -6.00 14.48
C PHE A 158 9.98 -6.31 15.94
N LYS A 159 10.78 -7.35 16.20
CA LYS A 159 11.20 -7.75 17.55
C LYS A 159 12.61 -7.25 17.87
N LEU A 160 12.70 -6.19 18.66
CA LEU A 160 13.92 -5.45 18.96
C LEU A 160 15.00 -6.33 19.64
N LEU A 161 16.27 -6.05 19.32
CA LEU A 161 17.44 -6.68 19.95
C LEU A 161 17.96 -5.90 21.17
N ASN A 162 17.55 -4.64 21.36
CA ASN A 162 17.97 -3.81 22.49
C ASN A 162 16.85 -2.87 22.91
N ASN A 163 16.61 -2.79 24.22
CA ASN A 163 15.49 -2.06 24.82
C ASN A 163 15.87 -0.66 25.31
N SER A 164 17.13 -0.22 25.10
CA SER A 164 17.59 1.13 25.52
C SER A 164 17.29 2.25 24.51
N ASP A 165 17.11 1.92 23.23
CA ASP A 165 16.82 2.89 22.17
C ASP A 165 15.38 2.70 21.65
N ARG A 166 14.78 3.82 21.22
CA ARG A 166 13.34 4.06 21.05
C ARG A 166 13.03 5.00 19.87
N GLY A 167 13.93 5.02 18.87
CA GLY A 167 13.77 5.71 17.60
C GLY A 167 13.32 4.80 16.45
N ASN A 168 13.69 5.21 15.25
CA ASN A 168 13.72 4.43 14.02
C ASN A 168 15.15 3.82 13.85
N ARG A 169 15.39 2.92 12.88
CA ARG A 169 16.70 2.30 12.58
C ARG A 169 17.31 1.51 13.75
N LEU A 170 16.46 0.77 14.45
CA LEU A 170 16.84 -0.09 15.57
C LEU A 170 17.11 -1.52 15.09
N LEU A 171 18.11 -2.19 15.68
CA LEU A 171 18.40 -3.59 15.37
C LEU A 171 17.24 -4.51 15.79
N SER A 172 16.82 -5.37 14.86
CA SER A 172 15.74 -6.34 15.04
C SER A 172 16.25 -7.78 14.93
N SER A 173 15.66 -8.66 15.71
CA SER A 173 15.86 -10.12 15.69
C SER A 173 14.95 -10.83 14.68
N GLY A 174 13.90 -10.17 14.19
CA GLY A 174 12.93 -10.72 13.26
C GLY A 174 11.58 -9.98 13.28
N PRO A 175 10.50 -10.60 12.82
CA PRO A 175 9.14 -10.08 12.97
C PRO A 175 8.68 -10.05 14.44
N GLY A 176 7.70 -9.19 14.75
CA GLY A 176 6.96 -9.28 16.01
C GLY A 176 6.03 -10.50 16.05
N GLU A 177 5.60 -10.89 17.25
CA GLU A 177 4.70 -12.04 17.46
C GLU A 177 3.30 -11.83 16.82
N PRO A 178 2.53 -12.90 16.55
CA PRO A 178 1.26 -12.78 15.83
C PRO A 178 0.14 -12.22 16.69
N GLU A 179 -0.63 -11.30 16.12
CA GLU A 179 -1.69 -10.59 16.84
C GLU A 179 -3.01 -11.38 16.91
N LYS A 180 -3.87 -10.93 17.85
CA LYS A 180 -5.09 -11.62 18.31
C LYS A 180 -6.08 -11.98 17.21
N TYR A 181 -6.23 -11.14 16.18
CA TYR A 181 -7.21 -11.30 15.11
C TYR A 181 -6.54 -11.67 13.79
N THR A 182 -5.47 -10.97 13.39
CA THR A 182 -4.74 -11.22 12.13
C THR A 182 -3.89 -12.48 12.15
N LYS A 183 -3.20 -12.77 13.27
CA LYS A 183 -2.44 -14.01 13.52
C LYS A 183 -1.30 -14.30 12.53
N GLU A 184 -0.74 -13.26 11.92
CA GLU A 184 0.46 -13.32 11.08
C GLU A 184 1.67 -12.73 11.83
N TYR A 185 2.82 -13.40 11.74
CA TYR A 185 4.10 -12.88 12.26
C TYR A 185 4.50 -11.63 11.46
N GLY A 186 4.85 -10.55 12.16
CA GLY A 186 5.33 -9.33 11.50
C GLY A 186 4.24 -8.40 10.97
N PHE A 187 2.96 -8.72 11.20
CA PHE A 187 1.81 -8.00 10.66
C PHE A 187 0.82 -7.60 11.75
N ILE A 188 0.13 -6.47 11.58
CA ILE A 188 -0.90 -6.01 12.52
C ILE A 188 -1.94 -5.12 11.82
N ALA A 189 -3.24 -5.35 12.03
CA ALA A 189 -4.28 -4.50 11.45
C ALA A 189 -4.37 -3.13 12.17
N TYR A 190 -4.83 -2.06 11.51
CA TYR A 190 -4.94 -0.75 12.16
C TYR A 190 -5.84 -0.78 13.41
N TYR A 191 -6.91 -1.58 13.41
CA TYR A 191 -7.75 -1.77 14.59
C TYR A 191 -7.03 -2.49 15.75
N GLU A 192 -6.06 -3.38 15.49
CA GLU A 192 -5.20 -4.01 16.51
C GLU A 192 -4.18 -3.01 17.08
N ILE A 193 -3.62 -2.13 16.24
CA ILE A 193 -2.75 -1.03 16.70
C ILE A 193 -3.53 -0.11 17.66
N CYS A 194 -4.78 0.22 17.32
CA CYS A 194 -5.65 0.98 18.22
C CYS A 194 -5.96 0.23 19.54
N GLU A 195 -6.19 -1.09 19.51
CA GLU A 195 -6.36 -1.89 20.74
C GLU A 195 -5.13 -1.80 21.64
N LYS A 196 -3.91 -1.93 21.09
CA LYS A 196 -2.64 -1.77 21.83
C LYS A 196 -2.43 -0.38 22.41
N LEU A 197 -2.63 0.67 21.61
CA LEU A 197 -2.40 2.06 22.03
C LEU A 197 -3.35 2.48 23.15
N ASN A 198 -4.62 2.05 23.11
CA ASN A 198 -5.60 2.33 24.16
C ASN A 198 -5.26 1.64 25.51
N ASN A 199 -4.48 0.54 25.50
CA ASN A 199 -4.05 -0.14 26.71
C ASN A 199 -2.94 0.62 27.48
N GLY A 200 -2.40 1.71 26.93
CA GLY A 200 -1.51 2.64 27.63
C GLY A 200 -0.07 2.16 27.89
N GLN A 201 0.26 0.92 27.51
CA GLN A 201 1.62 0.37 27.60
C GLN A 201 2.53 0.78 26.42
N TRP A 202 1.92 1.25 25.32
CA TRP A 202 2.59 1.55 24.06
C TRP A 202 2.82 3.04 23.87
N ILE A 203 4.02 3.43 23.42
CA ILE A 203 4.33 4.81 23.06
C ILE A 203 4.29 4.94 21.54
N SER A 204 3.36 5.76 21.04
CA SER A 204 3.30 6.18 19.64
C SER A 204 4.16 7.43 19.41
N LYS A 205 4.86 7.47 18.29
CA LYS A 205 5.63 8.62 17.80
C LYS A 205 5.43 8.79 16.30
N TYR A 206 5.56 10.03 15.85
CA TYR A 206 5.63 10.37 14.43
C TYR A 206 7.09 10.59 14.03
N ASP A 207 7.45 10.02 12.88
CA ASP A 207 8.71 10.24 12.19
C ASP A 207 8.50 11.35 11.15
N ASP A 208 9.02 12.55 11.41
CA ASP A 208 8.91 13.67 10.46
C ASP A 208 9.90 13.57 9.28
N ILE A 209 10.83 12.61 9.29
CA ILE A 209 11.69 12.36 8.14
C ILE A 209 10.90 11.54 7.12
N GLN A 210 10.42 10.36 7.52
CA GLN A 210 9.70 9.43 6.65
C GLN A 210 8.18 9.64 6.63
N LYS A 211 7.68 10.71 7.29
CA LYS A 211 6.26 11.13 7.39
C LYS A 211 5.30 10.01 7.79
N SER A 212 5.69 9.21 8.78
CA SER A 212 5.06 7.94 9.14
C SER A 212 4.89 7.79 10.65
N MET A 213 4.02 6.90 11.12
CA MET A 213 3.91 6.60 12.55
C MET A 213 4.71 5.35 12.90
N TYR A 214 5.33 5.36 14.08
CA TYR A 214 5.76 4.15 14.75
C TYR A 214 5.23 4.07 16.18
N ALA A 215 5.06 2.86 16.69
CA ALA A 215 4.74 2.60 18.07
C ALA A 215 5.65 1.51 18.63
N TYR A 216 5.95 1.55 19.92
CA TYR A 216 6.78 0.55 20.57
C TYR A 216 6.37 0.33 22.04
N ASP A 217 6.79 -0.81 22.60
CA ASP A 217 6.70 -1.13 24.02
C ASP A 217 8.08 -1.49 24.61
N GLU A 218 8.23 -2.67 25.23
CA GLU A 218 9.50 -3.18 25.73
C GLU A 218 10.33 -3.86 24.63
N ASP A 219 9.78 -4.84 23.91
CA ASP A 219 10.53 -5.65 22.94
C ASP A 219 10.04 -5.50 21.49
N THR A 220 8.89 -4.87 21.24
CA THR A 220 8.27 -4.83 19.92
C THR A 220 8.15 -3.39 19.39
N TRP A 221 8.35 -3.24 18.08
CA TRP A 221 8.25 -1.97 17.33
C TRP A 221 7.36 -2.17 16.10
N ILE A 222 6.46 -1.22 15.84
CA ILE A 222 5.45 -1.26 14.78
C ILE A 222 5.62 -0.04 13.90
N SER A 223 5.80 -0.20 12.59
CA SER A 223 5.57 0.88 11.61
C SER A 223 4.12 0.83 11.14
N TYR A 224 3.46 1.98 11.02
CA TYR A 224 2.08 2.08 10.53
C TYR A 224 1.71 3.48 10.04
N ASP A 225 0.48 3.61 9.53
CA ASP A 225 -0.16 4.88 9.19
C ASP A 225 -1.33 5.20 10.15
N ASN A 226 -1.47 6.47 10.54
CA ASN A 226 -2.65 6.98 11.26
C ASN A 226 -3.42 8.01 10.39
N ILE A 227 -4.50 8.57 10.95
CA ILE A 227 -5.32 9.59 10.27
C ILE A 227 -4.49 10.78 9.76
N GLN A 228 -3.45 11.23 10.50
CA GLN A 228 -2.60 12.35 10.10
C GLN A 228 -1.65 11.94 8.97
N THR A 229 -0.95 10.80 9.09
CA THR A 229 0.06 10.39 8.10
C THR A 229 -0.56 9.87 6.80
N ILE A 230 -1.71 9.17 6.87
CA ILE A 230 -2.45 8.79 5.67
C ILE A 230 -3.07 10.02 4.97
N SER A 231 -3.36 11.09 5.72
CA SER A 231 -3.74 12.39 5.14
C SER A 231 -2.57 13.09 4.45
N ILE A 232 -1.34 12.99 4.96
CA ILE A 232 -0.14 13.51 4.26
C ILE A 232 0.00 12.79 2.91
N ARG A 233 -0.21 11.47 2.89
CA ARG A 233 -0.20 10.67 1.65
C ARG A 233 -1.33 11.06 0.69
N ALA A 234 -2.54 11.31 1.20
CA ALA A 234 -3.66 11.81 0.38
C ALA A 234 -3.42 13.23 -0.19
N ASN A 235 -2.73 14.11 0.53
CA ASN A 235 -2.25 15.40 -0.01
C ASN A 235 -1.19 15.17 -1.10
N TYR A 236 -0.19 14.32 -0.85
CA TYR A 236 0.88 14.01 -1.81
C TYR A 236 0.34 13.48 -3.14
N ILE A 237 -0.71 12.65 -3.12
CA ILE A 237 -1.42 12.17 -4.32
C ILE A 237 -1.96 13.34 -5.17
N ILE A 238 -2.54 14.37 -4.52
CA ILE A 238 -3.05 15.57 -5.17
C ILE A 238 -1.91 16.45 -5.69
N GLU A 239 -0.90 16.72 -4.86
CA GLU A 239 0.28 17.53 -5.21
C GLU A 239 1.05 16.94 -6.41
N GLN A 240 1.21 15.62 -6.43
CA GLN A 240 1.82 14.92 -7.55
C GLN A 240 0.90 14.70 -8.74
N ASN A 241 -0.38 15.06 -8.66
CA ASN A 241 -1.38 14.89 -9.72
C ASN A 241 -1.49 13.41 -10.18
N LEU A 242 -1.53 12.48 -9.22
CA LEU A 242 -1.67 11.04 -9.51
C LEU A 242 -3.14 10.67 -9.79
N GLY A 243 -3.34 9.57 -10.52
CA GLY A 243 -4.66 9.10 -10.95
C GLY A 243 -5.62 8.73 -9.82
N GLY A 244 -5.10 8.27 -8.68
CA GLY A 244 -5.93 7.96 -7.53
C GLY A 244 -5.20 7.28 -6.37
N VAL A 245 -5.97 6.50 -5.63
CA VAL A 245 -5.57 5.83 -4.40
C VAL A 245 -6.11 4.41 -4.34
N MET A 246 -5.27 3.48 -3.93
CA MET A 246 -5.63 2.09 -3.61
C MET A 246 -5.41 1.88 -2.11
N ILE A 247 -6.27 1.10 -1.46
CA ILE A 247 -6.18 0.80 -0.03
C ILE A 247 -6.01 -0.70 0.17
N TRP A 248 -4.93 -1.10 0.84
CA TRP A 248 -4.76 -2.46 1.34
C TRP A 248 -4.94 -2.46 2.88
N ALA A 249 -6.01 -3.01 3.44
CA ALA A 249 -7.23 -3.50 2.82
C ALA A 249 -8.47 -3.00 3.61
N VAL A 250 -9.63 -2.95 2.96
CA VAL A 250 -10.85 -2.32 3.52
C VAL A 250 -11.28 -2.89 4.89
N ASP A 251 -10.95 -4.14 5.16
CA ASP A 251 -11.22 -4.90 6.39
C ASP A 251 -10.19 -4.72 7.52
N LEU A 252 -9.07 -4.03 7.28
CA LEU A 252 -7.99 -3.82 8.25
C LEU A 252 -8.02 -2.44 8.94
N ASP A 253 -8.69 -1.45 8.32
CA ASP A 253 -9.13 -0.21 8.97
C ASP A 253 -10.15 -0.52 10.09
N ASP A 254 -10.47 0.43 10.98
CA ASP A 254 -11.54 0.24 11.97
C ASP A 254 -12.94 0.35 11.32
N PHE A 255 -13.27 -0.64 10.50
CA PHE A 255 -14.57 -0.82 9.83
C PHE A 255 -15.76 -0.82 10.79
N SER A 256 -15.51 -1.06 12.08
CA SER A 256 -16.50 -1.15 13.15
C SER A 256 -16.72 0.16 13.90
N GLY A 257 -15.70 1.03 13.93
CA GLY A 257 -15.64 2.26 14.74
C GLY A 257 -15.51 2.03 16.25
N LYS A 258 -15.04 0.85 16.69
CA LYS A 258 -15.01 0.44 18.10
C LYS A 258 -13.61 0.39 18.72
N PHE A 259 -12.56 0.38 17.91
CA PHE A 259 -11.18 0.23 18.38
C PHE A 259 -10.47 1.58 18.44
N CYS A 260 -10.63 2.42 17.42
CA CYS A 260 -9.85 3.65 17.29
C CYS A 260 -10.54 4.89 17.86
N ASN A 261 -11.78 4.80 18.37
CA ASN A 261 -12.61 5.92 18.84
C ASN A 261 -12.82 7.07 17.81
N ASN A 262 -12.54 6.84 16.53
CA ASN A 262 -12.60 7.83 15.45
C ASN A 262 -13.77 7.59 14.47
N GLY A 263 -14.76 6.78 14.86
CA GLY A 263 -15.84 6.35 13.98
C GLY A 263 -15.42 5.25 13.01
N ARG A 264 -16.33 4.83 12.11
CA ARG A 264 -16.10 3.73 11.16
C ARG A 264 -15.19 4.13 10.01
N TYR A 265 -14.31 3.21 9.59
CA TYR A 265 -13.34 3.39 8.50
C TYR A 265 -12.56 4.71 8.61
N PRO A 266 -11.90 5.01 9.75
CA PRO A 266 -11.30 6.31 10.01
C PRO A 266 -10.18 6.67 9.01
N LEU A 267 -9.30 5.73 8.64
CA LEU A 267 -8.22 5.98 7.68
C LEU A 267 -8.78 6.21 6.28
N ILE A 268 -9.67 5.32 5.83
CA ILE A 268 -10.27 5.37 4.50
C ILE A 268 -11.14 6.63 4.35
N ASN A 269 -11.88 7.03 5.38
CA ASN A 269 -12.66 8.27 5.35
C ASN A 269 -11.77 9.52 5.39
N ALA A 270 -10.60 9.51 6.04
CA ALA A 270 -9.66 10.63 5.99
C ALA A 270 -9.15 10.86 4.56
N VAL A 271 -8.60 9.80 3.94
CA VAL A 271 -8.16 9.79 2.53
C VAL A 271 -9.31 10.22 1.62
N ALA A 272 -10.48 9.60 1.75
CA ALA A 272 -11.63 9.90 0.92
C ALA A 272 -12.04 11.37 1.03
N ASN A 273 -12.05 11.95 2.23
CA ASN A 273 -12.41 13.35 2.44
C ASN A 273 -11.38 14.36 1.91
N ILE A 274 -10.15 13.93 1.58
CA ILE A 274 -9.12 14.74 0.92
C ILE A 274 -9.23 14.62 -0.60
N ILE A 275 -9.13 13.39 -1.13
CA ILE A 275 -9.21 13.11 -2.57
C ILE A 275 -10.52 13.66 -3.16
N ARG A 276 -11.66 13.51 -2.47
CA ARG A 276 -12.97 14.01 -2.91
C ARG A 276 -13.13 15.54 -2.91
N ARG A 277 -12.15 16.30 -2.42
CA ARG A 277 -12.12 17.78 -2.56
C ARG A 277 -11.18 18.24 -3.68
N GLY A 278 -10.26 17.40 -4.13
CA GLY A 278 -9.22 17.78 -5.10
C GLY A 278 -8.30 18.91 -4.60
N GLN A 279 -8.18 19.07 -3.28
CA GLN A 279 -7.43 20.16 -2.65
C GLN A 279 -6.60 19.63 -1.47
N VAL A 280 -5.35 20.08 -1.41
CA VAL A 280 -4.43 19.87 -0.28
C VAL A 280 -5.03 20.48 0.99
N GLN A 281 -5.06 19.73 2.09
CA GLN A 281 -5.53 20.21 3.39
C GLN A 281 -4.35 20.47 4.32
N SER A 282 -4.40 21.58 5.07
CA SER A 282 -3.43 21.87 6.14
C SER A 282 -3.58 20.84 7.26
N ILE A 283 -2.58 19.98 7.44
CA ILE A 283 -2.55 18.98 8.51
C ILE A 283 -1.83 19.57 9.72
N ASP A 284 -2.48 19.56 10.87
CA ASP A 284 -1.92 20.15 12.09
C ASP A 284 -0.95 19.20 12.79
N ILE A 285 0.32 19.31 12.41
CA ILE A 285 1.45 18.56 12.96
C ILE A 285 1.71 18.94 14.45
N SER A 286 1.16 20.04 14.98
CA SER A 286 1.26 20.35 16.42
C SER A 286 0.38 19.45 17.30
N THR A 287 -0.62 18.78 16.71
CA THR A 287 -1.54 17.85 17.42
C THR A 287 -1.06 16.39 17.45
N LEU A 288 0.19 16.13 17.06
CA LEU A 288 0.83 14.81 17.20
C LEU A 288 0.86 14.33 18.66
N PRO A 289 1.01 13.01 18.90
CA PRO A 289 1.22 12.45 20.23
C PRO A 289 2.63 12.75 20.81
N THR A 290 3.00 14.03 20.85
CA THR A 290 3.89 14.54 21.90
C THR A 290 3.01 14.76 23.13
N ILE A 291 3.12 13.90 24.15
CA ILE A 291 2.58 14.23 25.48
C ILE A 291 3.50 15.35 26.01
N THR A 292 3.08 16.63 26.08
CA THR A 292 1.89 17.13 26.79
C THR A 292 1.06 18.26 26.14
N SER A 293 -0.27 18.08 26.16
CA SER A 293 -1.36 19.04 26.45
C SER A 293 -1.90 20.10 25.44
N ARG A 294 -3.18 19.88 25.05
CA ARG A 294 -4.36 20.81 24.99
C ARG A 294 -4.75 21.66 23.73
N THR A 295 -5.74 21.12 22.99
CA THR A 295 -7.10 21.68 22.63
C THR A 295 -7.40 22.62 21.41
N TYR A 296 -8.17 22.07 20.43
CA TYR A 296 -9.32 22.63 19.63
C TYR A 296 -9.09 23.72 18.53
N SER A 297 -9.82 23.83 17.38
CA SER A 297 -10.88 22.99 16.72
C SER A 297 -11.37 23.46 15.29
N THR A 298 -11.55 22.54 14.32
CA THR A 298 -12.56 22.47 13.19
C THR A 298 -12.69 23.59 12.11
N ILE A 299 -13.09 23.37 10.82
CA ILE A 299 -14.43 23.00 10.26
C ILE A 299 -14.37 22.43 8.80
N SER A 300 -15.44 21.71 8.35
CA SER A 300 -15.66 21.00 7.04
C SER A 300 -15.85 21.91 5.78
N MET A 301 -16.01 21.50 4.51
CA MET A 301 -16.38 20.24 3.77
C MET A 301 -15.71 20.28 2.34
N THR A 302 -16.02 19.71 1.14
CA THR A 302 -17.00 18.83 0.40
C THR A 302 -16.40 18.58 -1.03
N LYS A 303 -16.72 17.63 -1.94
CA LYS A 303 -17.33 16.26 -1.95
C LYS A 303 -17.43 15.74 -3.43
N TYR A 304 -16.89 14.56 -3.76
CA TYR A 304 -17.00 13.79 -5.03
C TYR A 304 -16.99 12.25 -4.75
N ASN A 305 -16.76 11.36 -5.74
CA ASN A 305 -16.89 9.89 -5.63
C ASN A 305 -15.54 9.12 -5.64
N ILE A 306 -15.56 7.86 -5.16
CA ILE A 306 -14.41 6.90 -5.06
C ILE A 306 -14.93 5.46 -5.24
N LEU A 307 -14.12 4.56 -5.81
CA LEU A 307 -14.38 3.12 -5.95
C LEU A 307 -13.67 2.30 -4.84
N PHE A 308 -14.08 1.05 -4.63
CA PHE A 308 -13.48 0.12 -3.65
C PHE A 308 -13.31 -1.29 -4.23
N HIS A 309 -12.41 -2.08 -3.66
CA HIS A 309 -12.28 -3.52 -3.90
C HIS A 309 -12.39 -4.30 -2.59
N TYR A 310 -12.82 -5.56 -2.70
CA TYR A 310 -12.96 -6.51 -1.60
C TYR A 310 -12.03 -7.68 -1.82
N ASN A 311 -11.28 -8.08 -0.80
CA ASN A 311 -10.48 -9.28 -0.89
C ASN A 311 -11.30 -10.52 -0.50
N ARG A 312 -11.22 -11.59 -1.31
CA ARG A 312 -11.73 -12.92 -0.93
C ARG A 312 -10.52 -13.81 -0.66
N ILE A 313 -10.36 -14.18 0.61
CA ILE A 313 -9.30 -15.07 1.13
C ILE A 313 -8.94 -16.15 0.10
N HIS A 314 -7.73 -16.08 -0.45
CA HIS A 314 -7.14 -17.14 -1.25
C HIS A 314 -6.29 -18.03 -0.34
N TYR A 315 -6.71 -19.28 -0.18
CA TYR A 315 -5.83 -20.32 0.37
C TYR A 315 -4.80 -20.70 -0.68
N LEU A 316 -3.52 -20.76 -0.28
CA LEU A 316 -2.43 -21.27 -1.12
C LEU A 316 -2.61 -22.77 -1.39
N LEU A 317 -2.42 -23.17 -2.65
CA LEU A 317 -2.24 -24.53 -3.15
C LEU A 317 -1.16 -24.53 -4.24
#